data_AF-A0A553DQ96-F1
#
_entry.id   AF-A0A553DQ96-F1
#
_cell.length_a   1.000
_cell.length_b   1.000
_cell.length_c   1.000
_cell.angle_alpha   90.00
_cell.angle_beta   90.00
_cell.angle_gamma   90.00
#
_symmetry.space_group_name_H-M   'P 1'
#
loop_
_entity.id
_entity.type
_entity.pdbx_description
1 polymer ?
#
loop_
_entity_poly.entity_id
_entity_poly.type
_entity_poly.pdbx_seq_one_letter_code
_entity_poly.pdbx_strand_id
1 'polypeptide(L)'
;MDNGKVHLFVDPITIDSSFSDSGYETKTYTGKYMLLVSSDIDEGYKDKFDNNIRPLITNSNQFVKDSILCSDYQINKFQTMEVINLFDFNLDGVLVTYSITITK
;
A
#
# COMPACT_ATOMS: atom_id res chain seq x y z
N MET A 1 -10.54 7.30 21.51
CA MET A 1 -10.09 6.30 20.51
C MET A 1 -8.57 6.32 20.54
N ASP A 2 -7.93 5.17 20.34
CA ASP A 2 -6.48 5.02 20.51
C ASP A 2 -5.77 5.51 19.23
N ASN A 3 -5.29 6.76 19.24
CA ASN A 3 -4.74 7.50 18.09
C ASN A 3 -3.41 6.94 17.53
N GLY A 4 -3.01 5.72 17.90
CA GLY A 4 -1.73 5.12 17.51
C GLY A 4 -1.81 3.84 16.68
N LYS A 5 -3.01 3.33 16.38
CA LYS A 5 -3.15 2.05 15.65
C LYS A 5 -3.20 2.28 14.14
N VAL A 6 -2.27 1.66 13.43
CA VAL A 6 -2.32 1.56 11.98
C VAL A 6 -3.26 0.42 11.59
N HIS A 7 -4.22 0.72 10.73
CA HIS A 7 -5.12 -0.25 10.12
C HIS A 7 -4.60 -0.65 8.74
N LEU A 8 -4.56 -1.95 8.47
CA LEU A 8 -4.21 -2.52 7.16
C LEU A 8 -5.46 -3.16 6.54
N PHE A 9 -5.85 -2.67 5.37
CA PHE A 9 -6.88 -3.28 4.54
C PHE A 9 -6.23 -3.79 3.25
N VAL A 10 -6.56 -5.01 2.84
CA VAL A 10 -5.98 -5.62 1.64
C VAL A 10 -7.11 -6.11 0.77
N ASP A 11 -7.14 -5.65 -0.47
CA ASP A 11 -8.06 -6.17 -1.48
C ASP A 11 -7.62 -7.59 -1.90
N PRO A 12 -8.54 -8.45 -2.38
CA PRO A 12 -8.17 -9.73 -2.97
C PRO A 12 -7.06 -9.58 -4.02
N ILE A 13 -6.05 -10.45 -3.92
CA ILE A 13 -4.88 -10.41 -4.80
C ILE A 13 -5.19 -11.17 -6.09
N THR A 14 -4.95 -10.51 -7.23
CA THR A 14 -4.97 -11.18 -8.54
C THR A 14 -3.61 -11.81 -8.81
N ILE A 15 -3.61 -13.07 -9.24
CA ILE A 15 -2.42 -13.82 -9.62
C ILE A 15 -2.54 -14.19 -11.09
N ASP A 16 -1.65 -13.65 -11.90
CA ASP A 16 -1.56 -13.94 -13.33
C ASP A 16 -0.32 -14.78 -13.60
N SER A 17 -0.47 -15.85 -14.39
CA SER A 17 0.63 -16.66 -14.91
C SER A 17 0.82 -16.40 -16.40
N SER A 18 2.03 -16.04 -16.80
CA SER A 18 2.44 -16.01 -18.20
C SER A 18 3.56 -17.03 -18.45
N PHE A 19 3.62 -17.56 -19.66
CA PHE A 19 4.59 -18.60 -20.04
C PHE A 19 5.42 -18.08 -21.22
N SER A 20 6.74 -18.22 -21.12
CA SER A 20 7.62 -18.01 -22.27
C SER A 20 7.49 -19.14 -23.29
N ASP A 21 7.99 -18.93 -24.51
CA ASP A 21 8.08 -19.98 -25.54
C ASP A 21 8.89 -21.21 -25.08
N SER A 22 9.79 -21.02 -24.11
CA SER A 22 10.60 -22.06 -23.47
C SER A 22 9.92 -22.73 -22.26
N GLY A 23 8.67 -22.38 -21.97
CA GLY A 23 7.86 -22.98 -20.90
C GLY A 23 8.16 -22.44 -19.49
N TYR A 24 8.93 -21.35 -19.36
CA TYR A 24 9.15 -20.72 -18.06
C TYR A 24 7.92 -19.94 -17.64
N GLU A 25 7.36 -20.31 -16.49
CA GLU A 25 6.26 -19.58 -15.86
C GLU A 25 6.78 -18.32 -15.16
N THR A 26 6.14 -17.19 -15.44
CA THR A 26 6.28 -15.93 -14.73
C THR A 26 4.97 -15.65 -14.01
N LYS A 27 5.03 -15.49 -12.68
CA LYS A 27 3.86 -15.13 -11.85
C LYS A 27 3.89 -13.66 -11.52
N THR A 28 2.77 -12.99 -11.77
CA THR A 28 2.55 -11.59 -11.42
C THR A 28 1.43 -11.49 -10.39
N TYR A 29 1.71 -10.79 -9.29
CA TYR A 29 0.76 -10.53 -8.22
C TYR A 29 0.38 -9.07 -8.27
N THR A 30 -0.90 -8.79 -8.46
CA THR A 30 -1.44 -7.44 -8.53
C THR A 30 -2.49 -7.26 -7.45
N GLY A 31 -2.41 -6.16 -6.73
CA GLY A 31 -3.34 -5.90 -5.64
C GLY A 31 -3.33 -4.45 -5.19
N LYS A 32 -4.17 -4.20 -4.19
CA LYS A 32 -4.24 -2.93 -3.50
C LYS A 32 -4.27 -3.16 -2.01
N TYR A 33 -3.64 -2.26 -1.26
CA TYR A 33 -3.82 -2.21 0.18
C TYR A 33 -3.94 -0.77 0.65
N MET A 34 -4.59 -0.56 1.79
CA MET A 34 -4.64 0.73 2.48
C MET A 34 -3.94 0.63 3.82
N LEU A 35 -3.13 1.64 4.12
CA LEU A 35 -2.62 1.92 5.46
C LEU A 35 -3.33 3.17 5.97
N LEU A 36 -4.04 3.03 7.09
CA LEU A 36 -4.95 4.05 7.59
C LEU A 36 -4.73 4.28 9.09
N VAL A 37 -5.02 5.49 9.55
CA VAL A 37 -5.12 5.84 10.97
C VAL A 37 -6.40 6.61 11.22
N SER A 38 -6.93 6.49 12.43
CA SER A 38 -8.07 7.32 12.85
C SER A 38 -7.67 8.80 12.86
N SER A 39 -8.54 9.64 12.32
CA SER A 39 -8.30 11.08 12.18
C SER A 39 -9.49 11.88 12.68
N ASP A 40 -9.23 13.13 13.07
CA ASP A 40 -10.29 14.09 13.38
C ASP A 40 -10.82 14.69 12.08
N ILE A 41 -12.15 14.72 11.90
CA ILE A 41 -12.79 15.26 10.69
C ILE A 41 -12.64 16.78 10.59
N ASP A 42 -12.52 17.45 11.74
CA ASP A 42 -12.43 18.91 11.82
C ASP A 42 -10.98 19.41 11.59
N GLU A 43 -10.01 18.49 11.52
CA GLU A 43 -8.61 18.79 11.25
C GLU A 43 -8.40 19.24 9.79
N GLY A 44 -7.62 20.31 9.59
CA GLY A 44 -7.31 20.81 8.26
C GLY A 44 -6.39 19.86 7.48
N TYR A 45 -6.44 19.93 6.13
CA TYR A 45 -5.62 19.07 5.26
C TYR A 45 -4.14 19.04 5.64
N LYS A 46 -3.55 20.20 5.95
CA LYS A 46 -2.12 20.30 6.27
C LYS A 46 -1.77 19.43 7.48
N ASP A 47 -2.58 19.50 8.53
CA ASP A 47 -2.33 18.80 9.77
C ASP A 47 -2.60 17.30 9.59
N LYS A 48 -3.67 16.93 8.89
CA LYS A 48 -3.92 15.54 8.46
C LYS A 48 -2.74 14.96 7.67
N PHE A 49 -2.21 15.73 6.73
CA PHE A 49 -1.07 15.29 5.93
C PHE A 49 0.19 15.13 6.77
N ASP A 50 0.55 16.15 7.55
CA ASP A 50 1.79 16.17 8.32
C ASP A 50 1.79 15.14 9.46
N ASN A 51 0.64 14.94 10.12
CA ASN A 51 0.49 14.07 11.30
C ASN A 51 0.15 12.62 10.93
N ASN A 52 -0.72 12.41 9.92
CA ASN A 52 -1.30 11.09 9.64
C ASN A 52 -0.71 10.47 8.36
N ILE A 53 -0.73 11.20 7.24
CA ILE A 53 -0.45 10.63 5.92
C ILE A 53 1.06 10.53 5.66
N ARG A 54 1.82 11.61 5.91
CA ARG A 54 3.26 11.67 5.65
C ARG A 54 4.02 10.56 6.40
N PRO A 55 3.78 10.29 7.69
CA PRO A 55 4.46 9.19 8.38
C PRO A 55 4.15 7.82 7.78
N LEU A 56 2.93 7.60 7.28
CA LEU A 56 2.57 6.35 6.60
C LEU A 56 3.32 6.21 5.27
N ILE A 57 3.51 7.30 4.52
CA ILE A 57 4.31 7.30 3.29
C ILE A 57 5.79 7.02 3.60
N THR A 58 6.40 7.81 4.50
CA THR A 58 7.85 7.81 4.68
C THR A 58 8.36 6.63 5.50
N ASN A 59 7.52 6.04 6.36
CA ASN A 59 7.94 4.99 7.28
C ASN A 59 7.29 3.65 6.90
N SER A 60 5.99 3.51 7.11
CA SER A 60 5.31 2.20 6.99
C SER A 60 5.26 1.70 5.55
N ASN A 61 4.87 2.54 4.61
CA ASN A 61 4.80 2.19 3.20
C ASN A 61 6.19 1.99 2.59
N GLN A 62 7.14 2.84 2.98
CA GLN A 62 8.54 2.69 2.57
C GLN A 62 9.13 1.36 3.08
N PHE A 63 8.87 0.98 4.33
CA PHE A 63 9.29 -0.31 4.88
C PHE A 63 8.74 -1.50 4.07
N VAL A 64 7.46 -1.45 3.66
CA VAL A 64 6.87 -2.48 2.79
C VAL A 64 7.59 -2.54 1.45
N LYS A 65 7.80 -1.38 0.82
CA LYS A 65 8.50 -1.29 -0.47
C LYS A 65 9.93 -1.83 -0.38
N ASP A 66 10.68 -1.45 0.64
CA ASP A 66 12.07 -1.89 0.86
C ASP A 66 12.13 -3.39 1.14
N SER A 67 11.17 -3.93 1.90
CA SER A 67 11.07 -5.38 2.14
C SER A 67 10.87 -6.16 0.85
N ILE A 68 10.10 -5.62 -0.11
CA ILE A 68 9.92 -6.23 -1.43
C ILE A 68 11.20 -6.09 -2.26
N LEU A 69 11.84 -4.92 -2.27
CA LEU A 69 13.08 -4.69 -3.02
C LEU A 69 14.25 -5.56 -2.55
N CYS A 70 14.28 -5.94 -1.26
CA CYS A 70 15.30 -6.82 -0.70
C CYS A 70 14.98 -8.32 -0.84
N SER A 71 13.95 -8.69 -1.60
CA SER A 71 13.50 -10.07 -1.79
C SER A 71 13.57 -10.49 -3.26
N ASP A 72 13.20 -11.73 -3.58
CA ASP A 72 13.26 -12.27 -4.95
C ASP A 72 12.12 -11.75 -5.86
N TYR A 73 11.53 -10.60 -5.53
CA TYR A 73 10.45 -9.99 -6.30
C TYR A 73 10.94 -8.74 -7.05
N GLN A 74 10.56 -8.65 -8.32
CA GLN A 74 10.64 -7.43 -9.11
C GLN A 74 9.37 -6.59 -8.89
N ILE A 75 9.54 -5.30 -8.61
CA ILE A 75 8.43 -4.35 -8.56
C ILE A 75 8.16 -3.81 -9.97
N ASN A 76 7.01 -4.16 -10.53
CA ASN A 76 6.54 -3.64 -11.82
C ASN A 76 5.81 -2.31 -11.64
N LYS A 77 5.05 -2.21 -10.55
CA LYS A 77 4.28 -1.01 -10.18
C LYS A 77 4.21 -0.88 -8.66
N PHE A 78 4.39 0.33 -8.16
CA PHE A 78 4.15 0.68 -6.76
C PHE A 78 3.65 2.13 -6.69
N GLN A 79 2.34 2.30 -6.80
CA GLN A 79 1.68 3.61 -6.84
C GLN A 79 1.02 3.89 -5.50
N THR A 80 1.35 5.04 -4.90
CA THR A 80 0.73 5.51 -3.64
C THR A 80 -0.22 6.66 -3.94
N MET A 81 -1.38 6.65 -3.30
CA MET A 81 -2.42 7.68 -3.37
C MET A 81 -2.87 8.03 -1.96
N GLU A 82 -3.02 9.31 -1.66
CA GLU A 82 -3.56 9.78 -0.37
C GLU A 82 -5.05 9.48 -0.29
N VAL A 83 -5.52 9.11 0.90
CA VAL A 83 -6.94 8.95 1.20
C VAL A 83 -7.27 9.72 2.48
N ILE A 84 -8.38 10.45 2.45
CA ILE A 84 -8.75 11.43 3.48
C ILE A 84 -10.21 11.25 3.83
N ASN A 85 -10.54 11.27 5.11
CA ASN A 85 -11.89 11.11 5.64
C ASN A 85 -12.61 9.88 5.04
N LEU A 86 -11.89 8.76 4.97
CA LEU A 86 -12.39 7.52 4.39
C LEU A 86 -13.22 6.74 5.43
N PHE A 87 -14.33 6.15 4.98
CA PHE A 87 -15.32 5.41 5.78
C PHE A 87 -16.03 6.27 6.85
N ASP A 88 -17.04 5.68 7.49
CA ASP A 88 -17.85 6.34 8.54
C ASP A 88 -17.06 6.66 9.83
N PHE A 89 -15.84 6.14 9.95
CA PHE A 89 -14.96 6.32 11.11
C PHE A 89 -13.83 7.34 10.88
N ASN A 90 -13.87 8.11 9.79
CA ASN A 90 -12.92 9.16 9.45
C ASN A 90 -11.46 8.70 9.51
N LEU A 91 -11.06 7.89 8.54
CA LEU A 91 -9.70 7.40 8.42
C LEU A 91 -8.91 8.17 7.37
N ASP A 92 -7.68 8.55 7.71
CA ASP A 92 -6.72 9.16 6.80
C ASP A 92 -5.55 8.20 6.55
N GLY A 93 -4.93 8.28 5.37
CA GLY A 93 -3.70 7.54 5.11
C GLY A 93 -3.41 7.38 3.62
N VAL A 94 -3.05 6.17 3.22
CA VAL A 94 -2.65 5.88 1.84
C VAL A 94 -3.28 4.61 1.28
N LEU A 95 -3.69 4.68 0.02
CA LEU A 95 -3.98 3.53 -0.84
C LEU A 95 -2.76 3.25 -1.71
N VAL A 96 -2.30 2.02 -1.69
CA VAL A 96 -1.17 1.55 -2.50
C VAL A 96 -1.67 0.53 -3.50
N THR A 97 -1.42 0.79 -4.79
CA THR A 97 -1.64 -0.18 -5.86
C THR A 97 -0.30 -0.74 -6.29
N TYR A 98 -0.14 -2.05 -6.18
CA TYR A 98 1.11 -2.73 -6.48
C TYR A 98 0.94 -3.77 -7.59
N SER A 99 2.03 -4.02 -8.30
CA SER A 99 2.21 -5.18 -9.18
C SER A 99 3.64 -5.66 -9.04
N ILE A 100 3.81 -6.93 -8.68
CA ILE A 100 5.12 -7.54 -8.45
C ILE A 100 5.23 -8.86 -9.20
N THR A 101 6.43 -9.20 -9.67
CA THR A 101 6.73 -10.45 -10.37
C THR A 101 7.81 -11.22 -9.63
N ILE A 102 7.72 -12.55 -9.56
CA ILE A 102 8.81 -13.38 -9.02
C ILE A 102 9.95 -13.41 -10.03
N THR A 103 11.11 -12.93 -9.62
CA THR A 103 12.37 -13.13 -10.34
C THR A 103 13.00 -14.43 -9.86
N LYS A 104 13.20 -15.37 -10.79
CA LYS A 104 13.92 -16.63 -10.55
C LYS A 104 15.42 -16.40 -10.41
#